data_AF-A0A1F5S7K2-F1
#
_entry.id   AF-A0A1F5S7K2-F1
#
_cell.length_a   1.000
_cell.length_b   1.000
_cell.length_c   1.000
_cell.angle_alpha   90.00
_cell.angle_beta   90.00
_cell.angle_gamma   90.00
#
_symmetry.space_group_name_H-M   'P 1'
#
loop_
_entity.id
_entity.type
_entity.pdbx_description
1 polymer ?
#
loop_
_entity_poly.entity_id
_entity_poly.type
_entity_poly.pdbx_seq_one_letter_code
_entity_poly.pdbx_strand_id
1 'polypeptide(L)'
;MGHRNMNIIKEFEKVRDIPYRIPLFPEEPDECCTGKAEMLFKVFKKGGYEARYRLCTFRWNSLNLPKEIQKVPHDDNSSHTYLEIKIDEQWKVIDATWDSKLKDIFNANEWDGKSDTEIAVNCIECLSPEESLEYIKHILTPEAIIFDLKVNRKFYKAFNEWLEMKRAK
;
A
#
# COMPACT_ATOMS: atom_id res chain seq x y z
N MET A 1 -25.64 -4.34 -19.06
CA MET A 1 -24.83 -5.47 -19.59
C MET A 1 -24.11 -6.10 -18.41
N GLY A 2 -24.09 -7.44 -18.33
CA GLY A 2 -23.98 -8.23 -17.11
C GLY A 2 -22.89 -7.83 -16.11
N HIS A 3 -23.32 -7.41 -14.92
CA HIS A 3 -22.48 -7.47 -13.72
C HIS A 3 -22.22 -8.95 -13.42
N ARG A 4 -21.03 -9.44 -13.75
CA ARG A 4 -20.53 -10.63 -13.05
C ARG A 4 -20.60 -10.28 -11.56
N ASN A 5 -21.25 -11.11 -10.76
CA ASN A 5 -21.24 -11.06 -9.30
C ASN A 5 -19.80 -11.22 -8.80
N MET A 6 -18.99 -10.18 -8.92
CA MET A 6 -17.64 -10.11 -8.40
C MET A 6 -17.77 -9.86 -6.91
N ASN A 7 -17.32 -10.81 -6.11
CA ASN A 7 -17.28 -10.63 -4.67
C ASN A 7 -16.07 -9.76 -4.33
N ILE A 8 -16.29 -8.45 -4.23
CA ILE A 8 -15.27 -7.44 -3.97
C ILE A 8 -14.51 -7.67 -2.66
N ILE A 9 -15.17 -8.28 -1.67
CA ILE A 9 -14.55 -8.62 -0.38
C ILE A 9 -13.50 -9.71 -0.61
N LYS A 10 -13.85 -10.77 -1.35
CA LYS A 10 -12.89 -11.83 -1.69
C LYS A 10 -11.73 -11.33 -2.57
N GLU A 11 -11.98 -10.41 -3.48
CA GLU A 11 -10.90 -9.81 -4.28
C GLU A 11 -10.01 -8.90 -3.43
N PHE A 12 -10.59 -8.17 -2.48
CA PHE A 12 -9.83 -7.42 -1.48
C PHE A 12 -8.93 -8.34 -0.65
N GLU A 13 -9.48 -9.41 -0.08
CA GLU A 13 -8.72 -10.41 0.70
C GLU A 13 -7.58 -11.02 -0.11
N LYS A 14 -7.83 -11.38 -1.38
CA LYS A 14 -6.80 -11.91 -2.28
C LYS A 14 -5.64 -10.93 -2.45
N VAL A 15 -5.91 -9.65 -2.72
CA VAL A 15 -4.85 -8.65 -2.91
C VAL A 15 -4.16 -8.33 -1.59
N ARG A 16 -4.91 -8.22 -0.49
CA ARG A 16 -4.37 -8.02 0.86
C ARG A 16 -3.36 -9.11 1.20
N ASP A 17 -3.71 -10.37 0.97
CA ASP A 17 -2.93 -11.54 1.38
C ASP A 17 -1.77 -11.89 0.42
N ILE A 18 -1.56 -11.11 -0.65
CA ILE A 18 -0.26 -11.09 -1.34
C ILE A 18 0.78 -10.60 -0.32
N PRO A 19 1.88 -11.33 -0.06
CA PRO A 19 2.88 -10.89 0.90
C PRO A 19 3.41 -9.49 0.56
N TYR A 20 3.25 -8.54 1.48
CA TYR A 20 3.82 -7.20 1.29
C TYR A 20 5.35 -7.29 1.14
N ARG A 21 5.88 -6.70 0.06
CA ARG A 21 7.31 -6.63 -0.21
C ARG A 21 7.64 -5.38 -1.02
N ILE A 22 8.68 -4.67 -0.64
CA ILE A 22 9.20 -3.53 -1.40
C ILE A 22 10.18 -4.03 -2.45
N PRO A 23 10.00 -3.71 -3.75
CA PRO A 23 10.95 -4.06 -4.80
C PRO A 23 12.37 -3.58 -4.48
N LEU A 24 13.37 -4.45 -4.65
CA LEU A 24 14.79 -4.07 -4.49
C LEU A 24 15.48 -3.72 -5.80
N PHE A 25 14.79 -3.95 -6.92
CA PHE A 25 15.22 -3.66 -8.28
C PHE A 25 13.98 -3.28 -9.12
N PRO A 26 14.12 -2.44 -10.16
CA PRO A 26 13.00 -2.00 -11.00
C PRO A 26 12.23 -3.13 -11.72
N GLU A 27 12.88 -4.27 -11.94
CA GLU A 27 12.28 -5.42 -12.64
C GLU A 27 11.51 -6.37 -11.72
N GLU A 28 11.62 -6.19 -10.39
CA GLU A 28 10.85 -6.99 -9.43
C GLU A 28 9.36 -6.61 -9.49
N PRO A 29 8.44 -7.56 -9.27
CA PRO A 29 7.02 -7.25 -9.17
C PRO A 29 6.77 -6.28 -8.01
N ASP A 30 5.94 -5.28 -8.25
CA ASP A 30 5.50 -4.35 -7.22
C ASP A 30 4.38 -4.97 -6.37
N GLU A 31 4.77 -5.48 -5.21
CA GLU A 31 3.88 -6.05 -4.18
C GLU A 31 3.84 -5.14 -2.94
N CYS A 32 4.25 -3.88 -3.07
CA CYS A 32 4.16 -2.88 -2.01
C CYS A 32 2.78 -2.18 -2.03
N CYS A 33 2.66 -1.04 -1.33
CA CYS A 33 1.38 -0.32 -1.23
C CYS A 33 0.90 0.18 -2.59
N THR A 34 1.79 0.72 -3.43
CA THR A 34 1.46 1.15 -4.79
C THR A 34 0.98 0.00 -5.66
N GLY A 35 1.74 -1.10 -5.74
CA GLY A 35 1.36 -2.25 -6.54
C GLY A 35 0.06 -2.91 -6.12
N LYS A 36 -0.18 -3.06 -4.81
CA LYS A 36 -1.45 -3.56 -4.28
C LYS A 36 -2.62 -2.61 -4.55
N ALA A 37 -2.43 -1.30 -4.39
CA ALA A 37 -3.44 -0.31 -4.74
C ALA A 37 -3.79 -0.37 -6.24
N GLU A 38 -2.80 -0.51 -7.12
CA GLU A 38 -3.00 -0.69 -8.56
C GLU A 38 -3.81 -1.97 -8.89
N MET A 39 -3.51 -3.09 -8.22
CA MET A 39 -4.26 -4.34 -8.38
C MET A 39 -5.73 -4.17 -7.96
N LEU A 40 -5.99 -3.55 -6.81
CA LEU A 40 -7.34 -3.25 -6.35
C LEU A 40 -8.07 -2.27 -7.26
N PHE A 41 -7.39 -1.26 -7.78
CA PHE A 41 -7.99 -0.27 -8.67
C PHE A 41 -8.58 -0.95 -9.91
N LYS A 42 -7.81 -1.88 -10.51
CA LYS A 42 -8.27 -2.69 -11.65
C LYS A 42 -9.45 -3.58 -11.28
N VAL A 43 -9.42 -4.22 -10.10
CA VAL A 43 -10.54 -5.01 -9.57
C VAL A 43 -11.80 -4.14 -9.49
N PHE A 44 -11.75 -3.03 -8.77
CA PHE A 44 -12.90 -2.16 -8.56
C PHE A 44 -13.45 -1.55 -9.85
N LYS A 45 -12.58 -1.08 -10.75
CA LYS A 45 -12.99 -0.59 -12.08
C LYS A 45 -13.71 -1.67 -12.88
N LYS A 46 -13.21 -2.91 -12.87
CA LYS A 46 -13.88 -4.05 -13.52
C LYS A 46 -15.21 -4.41 -12.86
N GLY A 47 -15.35 -4.15 -11.56
CA GLY A 47 -16.60 -4.27 -10.82
C GLY A 47 -17.62 -3.17 -11.10
N GLY A 48 -17.23 -2.10 -11.81
CA GLY A 48 -18.08 -0.95 -12.10
C GLY A 48 -18.06 0.14 -11.03
N TYR A 49 -17.11 0.08 -10.09
CA TYR A 49 -16.95 1.11 -9.06
C TYR A 49 -16.13 2.28 -9.59
N GLU A 50 -16.51 3.50 -9.19
CA GLU A 50 -15.61 4.63 -9.27
C GLU A 50 -14.51 4.44 -8.23
N ALA A 51 -13.25 4.52 -8.66
CA ALA A 51 -12.07 4.38 -7.83
C ALA A 51 -11.09 5.50 -8.19
N ARG A 52 -10.36 5.99 -7.18
CA ARG A 52 -9.27 6.97 -7.32
C ARG A 52 -8.13 6.64 -6.36
N TYR A 53 -6.91 6.96 -6.76
CA TYR A 53 -5.75 6.86 -5.87
C TYR A 53 -5.76 8.00 -4.86
N ARG A 54 -5.30 7.69 -3.66
CA ARG A 54 -4.94 8.65 -2.64
C ARG A 54 -3.55 8.39 -2.14
N LEU A 55 -2.89 9.46 -1.75
CA LEU A 55 -1.54 9.42 -1.22
C LEU A 55 -1.48 10.20 0.08
N CYS A 56 -0.75 9.67 1.04
CA CYS A 56 -0.35 10.40 2.24
C CYS A 56 1.16 10.31 2.47
N THR A 57 1.67 11.22 3.27
CA THR A 57 3.06 11.17 3.75
C THR A 57 3.09 10.58 5.15
N PHE A 58 4.16 9.85 5.46
CA PHE A 58 4.40 9.27 6.78
C PHE A 58 5.90 9.23 7.08
N ARG A 59 6.23 8.83 8.31
CA ARG A 59 7.62 8.55 8.71
C ARG A 59 7.83 7.09 9.03
N TRP A 60 8.92 6.51 8.56
CA TRP A 60 9.30 5.12 8.88
C TRP A 60 9.47 4.89 10.38
N ASN A 61 10.01 5.87 11.12
CA ASN A 61 10.14 5.79 12.57
C ASN A 61 8.81 5.80 13.34
N SER A 62 7.70 6.20 12.69
CA SER A 62 6.37 6.16 13.29
C SER A 62 5.78 4.75 13.27
N LEU A 63 6.35 3.85 12.46
CA LEU A 63 6.03 2.43 12.48
C LEU A 63 6.79 1.75 13.62
N ASN A 64 6.13 0.80 14.28
CA ASN A 64 6.70 0.05 15.41
C ASN A 64 7.71 -1.02 14.94
N LEU A 65 8.77 -0.57 14.29
CA LEU A 65 9.83 -1.41 13.74
C LEU A 65 10.88 -1.76 14.82
N PRO A 66 11.55 -2.91 14.71
CA PRO A 66 12.67 -3.24 15.58
C PRO A 66 13.79 -2.21 15.45
N LYS A 67 14.51 -1.97 16.55
CA LYS A 67 15.61 -1.00 16.60
C LYS A 67 16.71 -1.33 15.59
N GLU A 68 16.92 -2.60 15.29
CA GLU A 68 17.93 -3.07 14.33
C GLU A 68 17.58 -2.61 12.92
N ILE A 69 16.29 -2.62 12.56
CA ILE A 69 15.79 -2.19 11.25
C ILE A 69 15.80 -0.65 11.17
N GLN A 70 15.32 0.04 12.22
CA GLN A 70 15.31 1.51 12.27
C GLN A 70 16.72 2.14 12.16
N LYS A 71 17.77 1.42 12.58
CA LYS A 71 19.17 1.89 12.49
C LYS A 71 19.75 1.80 11.07
N VAL A 72 19.12 1.08 10.16
CA VAL A 72 19.61 0.98 8.78
C VAL A 72 19.42 2.35 8.11
N PRO A 73 20.44 2.98 7.51
CA PRO A 73 20.30 4.30 6.89
C PRO A 73 19.22 4.33 5.79
N HIS A 74 18.33 5.32 5.86
CA HIS A 74 17.22 5.58 4.92
C HIS A 74 16.75 7.04 5.07
N ASP A 75 15.94 7.51 4.13
CA ASP A 75 15.09 8.69 4.32
C ASP A 75 13.91 8.28 5.20
N ASP A 76 13.75 8.95 6.33
CA ASP A 76 12.66 8.67 7.27
C ASP A 76 11.31 9.10 6.69
N ASN A 77 11.27 10.12 5.82
CA ASN A 77 10.02 10.54 5.18
C ASN A 77 9.73 9.65 3.98
N SER A 78 8.49 9.19 3.87
CA SER A 78 8.03 8.40 2.74
C SER A 78 6.58 8.69 2.42
N SER A 79 6.11 8.09 1.32
CA SER A 79 4.74 8.22 0.85
C SER A 79 4.04 6.87 0.88
N HIS A 80 2.74 6.89 1.12
CA HIS A 80 1.90 5.71 1.17
C HIS A 80 0.71 5.87 0.23
N THR A 81 0.51 4.88 -0.63
CA THR A 81 -0.57 4.87 -1.62
C THR A 81 -1.68 3.94 -1.18
N TYR A 82 -2.91 4.44 -1.20
CA TYR A 82 -4.14 3.69 -0.94
C TYR A 82 -5.23 4.12 -1.93
N LEU A 83 -6.42 3.53 -1.84
CA LEU A 83 -7.54 3.88 -2.72
C LEU A 83 -8.69 4.52 -1.97
N GLU A 84 -9.46 5.31 -2.70
CA GLU A 84 -10.85 5.58 -2.35
C GLU A 84 -11.76 5.02 -3.45
N ILE A 85 -12.85 4.36 -3.04
CA ILE A 85 -13.90 3.91 -3.96
C ILE A 85 -15.25 4.49 -3.58
N LYS A 86 -16.12 4.67 -4.57
CA LYS A 86 -17.46 5.21 -4.35
C LYS A 86 -18.47 4.08 -4.10
N ILE A 87 -19.04 4.05 -2.91
CA ILE A 87 -20.10 3.12 -2.48
C ILE A 87 -21.25 3.95 -1.91
N ASP A 88 -22.47 3.73 -2.40
CA ASP A 88 -23.67 4.46 -1.97
C ASP A 88 -23.48 6.00 -1.98
N GLU A 89 -22.90 6.52 -3.07
CA GLU A 89 -22.54 7.93 -3.27
C GLU A 89 -21.47 8.51 -2.31
N GLN A 90 -20.87 7.69 -1.45
CA GLN A 90 -19.81 8.10 -0.53
C GLN A 90 -18.46 7.52 -0.94
N TRP A 91 -17.40 8.31 -0.81
CA TRP A 91 -16.03 7.82 -0.94
C TRP A 91 -15.63 7.05 0.32
N LYS A 92 -15.13 5.84 0.13
CA LYS A 92 -14.66 4.93 1.18
C LYS A 92 -13.19 4.64 1.02
N VAL A 93 -12.42 4.74 2.10
CA VAL A 93 -10.98 4.45 2.14
C VAL A 93 -10.77 2.94 2.08
N ILE A 94 -9.96 2.49 1.12
CA ILE A 94 -9.60 1.09 0.93
C ILE A 94 -8.09 0.94 0.90
N ASP A 95 -7.56 0.22 1.89
CA ASP A 95 -6.13 -0.05 2.05
C ASP A 95 -5.90 -1.53 2.37
N ALA A 96 -5.20 -2.23 1.47
CA ALA A 96 -4.87 -3.65 1.56
C ALA A 96 -3.36 -3.90 1.76
N THR A 97 -2.65 -2.95 2.35
CA THR A 97 -1.19 -2.96 2.40
C THR A 97 -0.63 -4.15 3.17
N TRP A 98 -1.02 -4.32 4.42
CA TRP A 98 -0.50 -5.39 5.28
C TRP A 98 -1.28 -6.69 5.04
N ASP A 99 -0.55 -7.76 4.68
CA ASP A 99 -1.15 -9.10 4.61
C ASP A 99 -1.53 -9.63 5.99
N SER A 100 -2.53 -10.51 6.03
CA SER A 100 -3.09 -11.04 7.28
C SER A 100 -2.08 -11.75 8.19
N LYS A 101 -0.97 -12.25 7.65
CA LYS A 101 0.12 -12.86 8.43
C LYS A 101 0.93 -11.85 9.25
N LEU A 102 0.75 -10.56 9.02
CA LEU A 102 1.42 -9.49 9.75
C LEU A 102 0.53 -8.80 10.80
N LYS A 103 -0.69 -9.30 11.03
CA LYS A 103 -1.69 -8.69 11.93
C LYS A 103 -1.23 -8.49 13.38
N ASP A 104 -0.25 -9.26 13.84
CA ASP A 104 0.29 -9.15 15.20
C ASP A 104 1.28 -7.97 15.36
N ILE A 105 1.59 -7.28 14.27
CA ILE A 105 2.60 -6.22 14.19
C ILE A 105 2.02 -4.95 13.58
N PHE A 106 1.20 -5.10 12.55
CA PHE A 106 0.54 -4.02 11.85
C PHE A 106 -0.97 -4.25 11.80
N ASN A 107 -1.72 -3.18 11.54
CA ASN A 107 -3.15 -3.32 11.31
C ASN A 107 -3.41 -3.90 9.91
N ALA A 108 -3.60 -5.23 9.83
CA ALA A 108 -4.01 -5.91 8.61
C ALA A 108 -5.53 -5.82 8.46
N ASN A 109 -6.00 -4.93 7.58
CA ASN A 109 -7.43 -4.63 7.43
C ASN A 109 -8.27 -5.87 7.07
N GLU A 110 -9.44 -5.95 7.70
CA GLU A 110 -10.58 -6.74 7.24
C GLU A 110 -11.63 -5.77 6.69
N TRP A 111 -12.30 -6.13 5.60
CA TRP A 111 -13.23 -5.22 4.92
C TRP A 111 -14.58 -5.89 4.69
N ASP A 112 -15.65 -5.20 5.05
CA ASP A 112 -17.04 -5.68 4.95
C ASP A 112 -17.68 -5.37 3.57
N GLY A 113 -16.93 -4.71 2.69
CA GLY A 113 -17.42 -4.30 1.36
C GLY A 113 -18.18 -2.97 1.35
N LYS A 114 -18.28 -2.25 2.48
CA LYS A 114 -19.13 -1.06 2.64
C LYS A 114 -18.49 0.06 3.46
N SER A 115 -17.82 -0.28 4.55
CA SER A 115 -17.19 0.68 5.44
C SER A 115 -15.83 1.12 4.93
N ASP A 116 -15.30 2.16 5.54
CA ASP A 116 -13.89 2.50 5.43
C ASP A 116 -13.02 1.40 6.05
N THR A 117 -11.82 1.24 5.51
CA THR A 117 -10.68 0.56 6.13
C THR A 117 -9.77 1.60 6.78
N GLU A 118 -8.81 1.17 7.60
CA GLU A 118 -7.81 2.08 8.17
C GLU A 118 -6.62 2.26 7.23
N ILE A 119 -6.01 3.45 7.25
CA ILE A 119 -4.76 3.69 6.52
C ILE A 119 -3.63 2.93 7.23
N ALA A 120 -2.83 2.19 6.46
CA ALA A 120 -1.81 1.27 6.95
C ALA A 120 -0.66 1.94 7.75
N VAL A 121 -0.54 3.26 7.68
CA VAL A 121 0.52 4.07 8.28
C VAL A 121 -0.07 5.26 9.03
N ASN A 122 0.71 5.83 9.95
CA ASN A 122 0.35 7.08 10.63
C ASN A 122 0.48 8.27 9.65
N CYS A 123 -0.63 8.69 9.03
CA CYS A 123 -0.68 9.82 8.10
C CYS A 123 -0.21 11.12 8.81
N ILE A 124 0.78 11.78 8.24
CA ILE A 124 1.20 13.15 8.62
C ILE A 124 0.38 14.16 7.82
N GLU A 125 0.33 13.96 6.51
CA GLU A 125 -0.44 14.78 5.58
C GLU A 125 -1.09 13.88 4.54
N CYS A 126 -2.40 14.03 4.37
CA CYS A 126 -3.20 13.26 3.44
C CYS A 126 -3.53 14.19 2.25
N LEU A 127 -2.92 13.95 1.09
CA LEU A 127 -2.99 14.82 -0.09
C LEU A 127 -4.38 14.77 -0.72
N SER A 128 -4.86 15.87 -1.30
CA SER A 128 -6.08 15.89 -2.13
C SER A 128 -6.00 14.89 -3.30
N PRO A 129 -7.13 14.51 -3.94
CA PRO A 129 -7.09 13.64 -5.11
C PRO A 129 -6.20 14.16 -6.25
N GLU A 130 -6.23 15.47 -6.50
CA GLU A 130 -5.43 16.12 -7.54
C GLU A 130 -3.93 16.09 -7.21
N GLU A 131 -3.57 16.42 -5.97
CA GLU A 131 -2.19 16.34 -5.48
C GLU A 131 -1.69 14.89 -5.46
N SER A 132 -2.52 13.93 -5.05
CA SER A 132 -2.17 12.51 -5.04
C SER A 132 -1.83 12.02 -6.44
N LEU A 133 -2.67 12.36 -7.43
CA LEU A 133 -2.45 11.97 -8.82
C LEU A 133 -1.17 12.59 -9.38
N GLU A 134 -0.90 13.86 -9.06
CA GLU A 134 0.32 14.52 -9.51
C GLU A 134 1.56 13.92 -8.85
N TYR A 135 1.52 13.68 -7.54
CA TYR A 135 2.62 13.07 -6.80
C TYR A 135 2.98 11.68 -7.35
N ILE A 136 1.97 10.83 -7.60
CA ILE A 136 2.16 9.49 -8.17
C ILE A 136 2.90 9.54 -9.51
N LYS A 137 2.58 10.50 -10.39
CA LYS A 137 3.29 10.65 -11.68
C LYS A 137 4.77 10.95 -11.50
N HIS A 138 5.15 11.68 -10.45
CA HIS A 138 6.54 12.04 -10.18
C HIS A 138 7.33 10.87 -9.58
N ILE A 139 6.74 10.13 -8.63
CA ILE A 139 7.45 9.04 -7.93
C ILE A 139 7.54 7.74 -8.73
N LEU A 140 6.68 7.52 -9.72
CA LEU A 140 6.70 6.33 -10.56
C LEU A 140 7.57 6.46 -11.82
N THR A 141 8.31 7.57 -11.95
CA THR A 141 9.30 7.70 -13.03
C THR A 141 10.48 6.76 -12.79
N PRO A 142 11.10 6.20 -13.86
CA PRO A 142 12.30 5.38 -13.71
C PRO A 142 13.42 6.07 -12.92
N GLU A 143 13.60 7.38 -13.13
CA GLU A 143 14.59 8.19 -12.44
C GLU A 143 14.31 8.30 -10.94
N ALA A 144 13.05 8.55 -10.55
CA ALA A 144 12.65 8.61 -9.15
C ALA A 144 12.81 7.26 -8.46
N ILE A 145 12.40 6.16 -9.12
CA ILE A 145 12.57 4.80 -8.59
C ILE A 145 14.06 4.48 -8.37
N ILE A 146 14.91 4.78 -9.35
CA ILE A 146 16.36 4.56 -9.22
C ILE A 146 16.96 5.40 -8.08
N PHE A 147 16.52 6.65 -7.94
CA PHE A 147 16.97 7.51 -6.86
C PHE A 147 16.54 6.98 -5.48
N ASP A 148 15.27 6.59 -5.33
CA ASP A 148 14.73 6.02 -4.10
C ASP A 148 15.49 4.74 -3.71
N LEU A 149 15.70 3.82 -4.65
CA LEU A 149 16.49 2.61 -4.42
C LEU A 149 17.94 2.92 -4.06
N LYS A 150 18.55 3.97 -4.61
CA LYS A 150 19.91 4.38 -4.23
C LYS A 150 20.00 4.78 -2.76
N VAL A 151 18.97 5.44 -2.23
CA VAL A 151 18.91 5.93 -0.85
C VAL A 151 18.46 4.82 0.12
N ASN A 152 17.38 4.12 -0.21
CA ASN A 152 16.60 3.34 0.75
C ASN A 152 16.75 1.82 0.62
N ARG A 153 17.39 1.31 -0.44
CA ARG A 153 17.41 -0.15 -0.74
C ARG A 153 17.98 -1.02 0.37
N LYS A 154 18.99 -0.56 1.13
CA LYS A 154 19.52 -1.33 2.27
C LYS A 154 18.48 -1.49 3.36
N PHE A 155 17.73 -0.43 3.65
CA PHE A 155 16.64 -0.44 4.61
C PHE A 155 15.49 -1.31 4.11
N TYR A 156 15.04 -1.16 2.85
CA TYR A 156 14.01 -2.01 2.26
C TYR A 156 14.38 -3.49 2.31
N LYS A 157 15.63 -3.84 2.02
CA LYS A 157 16.10 -5.22 2.13
C LYS A 157 15.96 -5.75 3.56
N ALA A 158 16.47 -5.01 4.55
CA ALA A 158 16.38 -5.41 5.96
C ALA A 158 14.92 -5.50 6.44
N PHE A 159 14.08 -4.56 6.01
CA PHE A 159 12.65 -4.54 6.30
C PHE A 159 11.94 -5.77 5.71
N ASN A 160 12.16 -6.05 4.42
CA ASN A 160 11.59 -7.24 3.76
C ASN A 160 12.02 -8.54 4.45
N GLU A 161 13.32 -8.70 4.76
CA GLU A 161 13.83 -9.87 5.48
C GLU A 161 13.17 -10.04 6.85
N TRP A 162 12.96 -8.93 7.57
CA TRP A 162 12.25 -8.94 8.84
C TRP A 162 10.78 -9.34 8.68
N LEU A 163 10.07 -8.85 7.66
CA LEU A 163 8.68 -9.27 7.40
C LEU A 163 8.59 -10.78 7.13
N GLU A 164 9.48 -11.34 6.32
CA GLU A 164 9.53 -12.78 6.07
C GLU A 164 9.75 -13.59 7.35
N MET A 165 10.66 -13.15 8.22
CA MET A 165 10.87 -13.79 9.52
C MET A 165 9.63 -13.75 10.42
N LYS A 166 8.78 -12.73 10.28
CA LYS A 166 7.55 -12.59 11.06
C LYS A 166 6.42 -13.45 10.53
N ARG A 167 6.33 -13.63 9.21
CA ARG A 167 5.35 -14.54 8.57
C ARG A 167 5.62 -16.02 8.81
N ALA A 168 6.88 -16.38 9.12
CA ALA A 168 7.30 -17.76 9.35
C ALA A 168 7.07 -18.26 10.80
N LYS A 169 6.54 -17.41 11.68
CA LYS A 169 6.19 -17.74 13.07
C LYS A 169 4.71 -18.10 13.18
#